data_AF-A0A6H9Z7C5-F1
#
_entry.id   AF-A0A6H9Z7C5-F1
#
_cell.length_a   1.000
_cell.length_b   1.000
_cell.length_c   1.000
_cell.angle_alpha   90.00
_cell.angle_beta   90.00
_cell.angle_gamma   90.00
#
_symmetry.space_group_name_H-M   'P 1'
#
loop_
_entity.id
_entity.type
_entity.pdbx_description
1 polymer ?
#
loop_
_entity_poly.entity_id
_entity_poly.type
_entity_poly.pdbx_seq_one_letter_code
_entity_poly.pdbx_strand_id
1 'polypeptide(L)'
;MVTVAQVADAQPGEPFFFWVLAIASVLAALGMIFMRRAVHSALMLAVVMLSLAALYAIQDAPFLAFVQVIVYTGAVLMLFLFVLMLVGVSSTDSLVETIRGQRLWAGVAGIGFLVLLVFGLGDAAVSDSAGLKQANGEGNVVGLARLLFGKYVFAFEATSALLITAALGAMVLAHRERTTPKPTQRDLSKKRFETYAAGAAGVSGQHPGPLPGPGTYARHNAVDMPALLPDGTPSELSVNPVIAARTDTASRHADLYGGTEEEALEQDVAAVKAVTEEAEGAEAEAREVKAGTPVLPSNEGEAGR
;
A
#
# COMPACT_ATOMS: atom_id res chain seq x y z
N MET A 1 47.84 13.04 5.53
CA MET A 1 47.56 12.37 6.81
C MET A 1 47.60 13.44 7.90
N VAL A 2 46.45 14.05 8.20
CA VAL A 2 46.34 15.01 9.31
C VAL A 2 46.31 14.19 10.59
N THR A 3 47.36 14.29 11.39
CA THR A 3 47.51 13.53 12.63
C THR A 3 46.51 14.01 13.67
N VAL A 4 45.83 13.06 14.31
CA VAL A 4 44.90 13.16 15.44
C VAL A 4 45.34 14.14 16.55
N ALA A 5 46.63 14.49 16.60
CA ALA A 5 47.22 15.43 17.55
C ALA A 5 46.76 16.89 17.41
N GLN A 6 46.39 17.39 16.21
CA GLN A 6 45.96 18.80 16.07
C GLN A 6 44.48 19.04 16.43
N VAL A 7 43.71 17.96 16.61
CA VAL A 7 42.32 18.01 17.08
C VAL A 7 42.26 18.18 18.61
N ALA A 8 43.38 18.02 19.32
CA ALA A 8 43.46 18.03 20.78
C ALA A 8 43.58 19.42 21.42
N ASP A 9 43.78 20.49 20.63
CA ASP A 9 43.82 21.88 21.14
C ASP A 9 42.44 22.58 21.13
N ALA A 10 41.40 21.92 20.59
CA ALA A 10 40.02 22.25 20.88
C ALA A 10 39.56 21.45 22.10
N GLN A 11 38.71 22.02 22.96
CA GLN A 11 38.14 21.31 24.12
C GLN A 11 37.75 19.86 23.71
N PRO A 12 38.29 18.81 24.37
CA PRO A 12 38.28 17.43 23.84
C PRO A 12 36.89 16.84 23.59
N GLY A 13 35.83 17.52 24.05
CA GLY A 13 34.44 17.15 23.78
C GLY A 13 33.97 17.50 22.36
N GLU A 14 34.40 18.61 21.77
CA GLU A 14 33.84 19.10 20.49
C GLU A 14 34.03 18.10 19.31
N PRO A 15 35.26 17.63 19.00
CA PRO A 15 35.48 16.65 17.94
C PRO A 15 34.87 15.27 18.26
N PHE A 16 34.79 14.92 19.55
CA PHE A 16 34.14 13.69 19.99
C PHE A 16 32.63 13.72 19.68
N PHE A 17 31.93 14.78 20.09
CA PHE A 17 30.51 14.95 19.81
C PHE A 17 30.23 15.05 18.31
N PHE A 18 31.11 15.72 17.55
CA PHE A 18 31.01 15.77 16.09
C PHE A 18 30.97 14.36 15.47
N TRP A 19 31.96 13.50 15.77
CA TRP A 19 32.02 12.16 15.19
C TRP A 19 30.88 11.26 15.62
N VAL A 20 30.47 11.34 16.89
CA VAL A 20 29.31 10.59 17.40
C VAL A 20 28.04 10.99 16.65
N LEU A 21 27.76 12.29 16.52
CA LEU A 21 26.58 12.80 15.82
C LEU A 21 26.64 12.56 14.31
N ALA A 22 27.81 12.68 13.70
CA ALA A 22 28.01 12.41 12.28
C ALA A 22 27.69 10.94 11.96
N ILE A 23 28.27 10.00 12.70
CA ILE A 23 28.01 8.56 12.52
C ILE A 23 26.54 8.25 12.80
N ALA A 24 25.97 8.78 13.89
CA ALA A 24 24.56 8.61 14.21
C ALA A 24 23.65 9.13 13.10
N SER A 25 23.96 10.29 12.51
CA SER A 25 23.18 10.88 11.41
C SER A 25 23.23 10.01 10.14
N VAL A 26 24.41 9.46 9.80
CA VAL A 26 24.57 8.60 8.63
C VAL A 26 23.85 7.27 8.82
N LEU A 27 23.98 6.65 10.01
CA LEU A 27 23.26 5.42 10.34
C LEU A 27 21.74 5.62 10.34
N ALA A 28 21.25 6.76 10.83
CA ALA A 28 19.84 7.10 10.77
C ALA A 28 19.37 7.34 9.32
N ALA A 29 20.16 8.02 8.50
CA ALA A 29 19.86 8.23 7.07
C ALA A 29 19.88 6.92 6.27
N LEU A 30 20.78 5.98 6.58
CA LEU A 30 20.73 4.63 6.01
C LEU A 30 19.50 3.87 6.54
N GLY A 31 19.22 3.99 7.83
CA GLY A 31 18.05 3.43 8.48
C GLY A 31 16.76 3.86 7.78
N MET A 32 16.56 5.15 7.51
CA MET A 32 15.35 5.65 6.87
C MET A 32 15.08 4.96 5.51
N ILE A 33 16.12 4.69 4.73
CA ILE A 33 16.01 4.05 3.40
C ILE A 33 15.68 2.55 3.55
N PHE A 34 16.23 1.88 4.56
CA PHE A 34 16.04 0.44 4.76
C PHE A 34 14.77 0.09 5.54
N MET A 35 14.13 1.04 6.23
CA MET A 35 12.93 0.80 7.02
C MET A 35 11.71 0.54 6.12
N ARG A 36 11.08 -0.63 6.30
CA ARG A 36 9.87 -1.01 5.55
C ARG A 36 8.62 -0.26 5.97
N ARG A 37 8.54 0.21 7.22
CA ARG A 37 7.38 0.95 7.73
C ARG A 37 7.64 2.45 7.67
N ALA A 38 6.76 3.18 6.98
CA ALA A 38 6.86 4.63 6.77
C ALA A 38 7.05 5.42 8.08
N VAL A 39 6.37 5.02 9.16
CA VAL A 39 6.51 5.64 10.49
C VAL A 39 7.94 5.53 11.02
N HIS A 40 8.57 4.36 10.89
CA HIS A 40 9.94 4.16 11.37
C HIS A 40 10.95 4.93 10.51
N SER A 41 10.73 4.99 9.19
CA SER A 41 11.51 5.85 8.29
C SER A 41 11.44 7.31 8.70
N ALA A 42 10.25 7.80 9.07
CA ALA A 42 10.08 9.19 9.48
C ALA A 42 10.71 9.49 10.85
N LEU A 43 10.68 8.54 11.81
CA LEU A 43 11.43 8.67 13.07
C LEU A 43 12.95 8.71 12.84
N MET A 44 13.47 7.89 11.91
CA MET A 44 14.89 7.94 11.52
C MET A 44 15.25 9.30 10.89
N LEU A 45 14.38 9.86 10.05
CA LEU A 45 14.56 11.21 9.53
C LEU A 45 14.60 12.27 10.65
N ALA A 46 13.78 12.12 11.69
CA ALA A 46 13.83 13.00 12.87
C ALA A 46 15.22 13.00 13.53
N VAL A 47 15.81 11.81 13.71
CA VAL A 47 17.17 11.66 14.25
C VAL A 47 18.19 12.37 13.38
N VAL A 48 18.08 12.28 12.04
CA VAL A 48 18.96 13.01 11.12
C VAL A 48 18.82 14.53 11.30
N MET A 49 17.59 15.04 11.34
CA MET A 49 17.33 16.48 11.49
C MET A 49 17.85 17.04 12.82
N LEU A 50 17.66 16.31 13.93
CA LEU A 50 18.21 16.67 15.24
C LEU A 50 19.74 16.61 15.27
N SER A 51 20.32 15.56 14.68
CA SER A 51 21.78 15.41 14.62
C SER A 51 22.40 16.56 13.81
N LEU A 52 21.78 16.94 12.68
CA LEU A 52 22.21 18.10 11.89
C LEU A 52 22.09 19.42 12.68
N ALA A 53 21.00 19.61 13.44
CA ALA A 53 20.86 20.80 14.29
C ALA A 53 21.99 20.90 15.32
N ALA A 54 22.33 19.79 15.98
CA ALA A 54 23.45 19.73 16.91
C ALA A 54 24.81 19.97 16.21
N LEU A 55 25.01 19.40 15.01
CA LEU A 55 26.21 19.64 14.20
C LEU A 55 26.34 21.10 13.75
N TYR A 56 25.24 21.80 13.46
CA TYR A 56 25.25 23.24 13.20
C TYR A 56 25.63 24.04 14.45
N ALA A 57 25.14 23.64 15.62
CA ALA A 57 25.48 24.32 16.87
C ALA A 57 26.98 24.17 17.19
N ILE A 58 27.55 22.97 16.98
CA ILE A 58 28.97 22.69 17.14
C ILE A 58 29.82 23.51 16.17
N GLN A 59 29.38 23.67 14.92
CA GLN A 59 30.10 24.42 13.89
C GLN A 59 29.91 25.95 13.99
N ASP A 60 29.64 26.51 15.17
CA ASP A 60 29.41 27.95 15.38
C ASP A 60 28.25 28.54 14.54
N ALA A 61 27.22 27.76 14.21
CA ALA A 61 26.04 28.22 13.45
C ALA A 61 24.74 28.13 14.26
N PRO A 62 24.60 28.88 15.38
CA PRO A 62 23.48 28.72 16.30
C PRO A 62 22.12 29.09 15.70
N PHE A 63 22.03 30.14 14.87
CA PHE A 63 20.74 30.49 14.24
C PHE A 63 20.22 29.36 13.35
N LEU A 64 21.10 28.78 12.51
CA LEU A 64 20.75 27.65 11.64
C LEU A 64 20.36 26.42 12.47
N ALA A 65 21.04 26.16 13.57
CA ALA A 65 20.67 25.09 14.50
C ALA A 65 19.23 25.24 15.02
N PHE A 66 18.85 26.44 15.49
CA PHE A 66 17.50 26.71 15.98
C PHE A 66 16.44 26.63 14.88
N VAL A 67 16.72 27.20 13.70
CA VAL A 67 15.80 27.10 12.55
C VAL A 67 15.61 25.64 12.11
N GLN A 68 16.66 24.81 12.17
CA GLN A 68 16.59 23.39 11.88
C GLN A 68 15.62 22.64 12.82
N VAL A 69 15.65 22.97 14.12
CA VAL A 69 14.73 22.37 15.08
C VAL A 69 13.30 22.89 14.88
N ILE A 70 13.11 24.20 14.76
CA ILE A 70 11.78 24.81 14.71
C ILE A 70 11.07 24.49 13.38
N VAL A 71 11.75 24.67 12.25
CA VAL A 71 11.13 24.57 10.92
C VAL A 71 11.18 23.15 10.40
N TYR A 72 12.36 22.55 10.26
CA TYR A 72 12.49 21.23 9.64
C TYR A 72 11.95 20.13 10.55
N THR A 73 12.37 20.10 11.81
CA THR A 73 11.89 19.07 12.76
C THR A 73 10.49 19.41 13.30
N GLY A 74 10.23 20.68 13.62
CA GLY A 74 8.96 21.09 14.21
C GLY A 74 7.81 21.10 13.20
N ALA A 75 7.93 21.82 12.09
CA ALA A 75 6.81 21.99 11.15
C ALA A 75 6.81 20.94 10.03
N VAL A 76 7.90 20.83 9.27
CA VAL A 76 7.95 20.02 8.05
C VAL A 76 7.84 18.53 8.36
N LEU A 77 8.62 18.03 9.31
CA LEU A 77 8.58 16.64 9.73
C LEU A 77 7.22 16.26 10.34
N MET A 78 6.62 17.12 11.17
CA MET A 78 5.31 16.85 11.75
C MET A 78 4.20 16.81 10.69
N LEU A 79 4.24 17.73 9.70
CA LEU A 79 3.33 17.69 8.56
C LEU A 79 3.51 16.39 7.78
N PHE A 80 4.75 15.97 7.52
CA PHE A 80 5.05 14.73 6.83
C PHE A 80 4.52 13.50 7.60
N LEU A 81 4.76 13.44 8.91
CA LEU A 81 4.25 12.38 9.78
C LEU A 81 2.72 12.32 9.77
N PHE A 82 2.06 13.48 9.86
CA PHE A 82 0.61 13.58 9.81
C PHE A 82 0.05 13.04 8.48
N VAL A 83 0.64 13.45 7.36
CA VAL A 83 0.24 12.97 6.02
C VAL A 83 0.46 11.47 5.88
N LEU A 84 1.62 10.95 6.30
CA LEU A 84 1.91 9.52 6.26
C LEU A 84 0.90 8.71 7.10
N MET A 85 0.52 9.22 8.27
CA MET A 85 -0.49 8.56 9.11
C MET A 85 -1.88 8.62 8.49
N LEU A 86 -2.27 9.75 7.89
CA LEU A 86 -3.57 9.92 7.24
C LEU A 86 -3.73 9.02 6.01
N VAL A 87 -2.67 8.88 5.20
CA VAL A 87 -2.67 8.03 4.00
C VAL A 87 -2.74 6.54 4.38
N GLY A 88 -2.40 6.18 5.62
CA GLY A 88 -2.57 4.81 6.12
C GLY A 88 -1.75 3.81 5.33
N VAL A 89 -0.41 3.96 5.33
CA VAL A 89 0.49 3.10 4.55
C VAL A 89 0.56 1.70 5.16
N SER A 90 -0.35 0.83 4.72
CA SER A 90 -0.34 -0.61 5.00
C SER A 90 -0.07 -1.38 3.71
N SER A 91 1.07 -1.13 3.10
CA SER A 91 1.57 -1.96 2.02
C SER A 91 2.98 -2.39 2.37
N THR A 92 3.14 -3.66 2.73
CA THR A 92 4.43 -4.32 2.50
C THR A 92 4.52 -4.40 0.98
N ASP A 93 5.10 -3.35 0.38
CA ASP A 93 5.25 -3.30 -1.06
C ASP A 93 6.02 -4.54 -1.49
N SER A 94 5.48 -5.24 -2.47
CA SER A 94 6.11 -6.44 -2.99
C SER A 94 7.47 -6.05 -3.58
N LEU A 95 8.54 -6.72 -3.16
CA LEU A 95 9.90 -6.51 -3.71
C LEU A 95 10.04 -7.04 -5.15
N VAL A 96 8.93 -7.15 -5.88
CA VAL A 96 8.92 -7.56 -7.28
C VAL A 96 9.34 -6.34 -8.10
N GLU A 97 10.54 -6.45 -8.67
CA GLU A 97 11.10 -5.43 -9.55
C GLU A 97 10.30 -5.36 -10.85
N THR A 98 9.60 -4.24 -11.06
CA THR A 98 8.90 -3.94 -12.33
C THR A 98 9.88 -3.88 -13.51
N ILE A 99 11.11 -3.41 -13.26
CA ILE A 99 12.19 -3.31 -14.26
C ILE A 99 13.38 -4.14 -13.78
N ARG A 100 13.67 -5.24 -14.49
CA ARG A 100 14.78 -6.14 -14.15
C ARG A 100 16.11 -5.37 -14.12
N GLY A 101 16.83 -5.48 -13.01
CA GLY A 101 18.18 -4.89 -12.86
C GLY A 101 18.20 -3.41 -12.45
N GLN A 102 17.03 -2.76 -12.26
CA GLN A 102 16.96 -1.36 -11.84
C GLN A 102 17.72 -1.12 -10.52
N ARG A 103 17.55 -1.99 -9.52
CA ARG A 103 18.20 -1.83 -8.22
C ARG A 103 19.71 -2.00 -8.28
N LEU A 104 20.20 -2.85 -9.17
CA LEU A 104 21.64 -3.03 -9.38
C LEU A 104 22.23 -1.77 -10.03
N TRP A 105 21.62 -1.26 -11.09
CA TRP A 105 22.06 -0.01 -11.73
C TRP A 105 21.91 1.22 -10.82
N ALA A 106 20.86 1.29 -9.99
CA ALA A 106 20.70 2.33 -8.98
C ALA A 106 21.79 2.25 -7.91
N GLY A 107 22.16 1.04 -7.47
CA GLY A 107 23.28 0.82 -6.56
C GLY A 107 24.63 1.24 -7.16
N VAL A 108 24.90 0.86 -8.41
CA VAL A 108 26.10 1.28 -9.14
C VAL A 108 26.15 2.80 -9.30
N ALA A 109 25.05 3.43 -9.68
CA ALA A 109 24.97 4.89 -9.80
C ALA A 109 25.16 5.59 -8.45
N GLY A 110 24.57 5.07 -7.37
CA GLY A 110 24.72 5.59 -6.02
C GLY A 110 26.17 5.52 -5.51
N ILE A 111 26.83 4.37 -5.71
CA ILE A 111 28.25 4.20 -5.36
C ILE A 111 29.13 5.09 -6.23
N GLY A 112 28.87 5.14 -7.54
CA GLY A 112 29.60 6.01 -8.47
C GLY A 112 29.50 7.48 -8.09
N PHE A 113 28.31 7.94 -7.70
CA PHE A 113 28.09 9.30 -7.20
C PHE A 113 28.82 9.55 -5.87
N LEU A 114 28.79 8.61 -4.93
CA LEU A 114 29.54 8.72 -3.67
C LEU A 114 31.05 8.82 -3.93
N VAL A 115 31.59 8.00 -4.82
CA VAL A 115 33.01 8.03 -5.20
C VAL A 115 33.35 9.38 -5.83
N LEU A 116 32.52 9.89 -6.74
CA LEU A 116 32.71 11.20 -7.36
C LEU A 116 32.72 12.32 -6.30
N LEU A 117 31.81 12.28 -5.32
CA LEU A 117 31.80 13.24 -4.22
C LEU A 117 33.05 13.13 -3.35
N VAL A 118 33.50 11.92 -3.00
CA VAL A 118 34.70 11.75 -2.16
C VAL A 118 35.95 12.27 -2.88
N PHE A 119 36.10 12.00 -4.18
CA PHE A 119 37.25 12.51 -4.94
C PHE A 119 37.15 14.01 -5.25
N GLY A 120 35.97 14.49 -5.63
CA GLY A 120 35.75 15.90 -5.96
C GLY A 120 35.82 16.83 -4.75
N LEU A 121 35.35 16.36 -3.59
CA LEU A 121 35.39 17.11 -2.33
C LEU A 121 36.64 16.81 -1.50
N GLY A 122 37.32 15.68 -1.76
CA GLY A 122 38.54 15.29 -1.05
C GLY A 122 39.68 16.29 -1.23
N ASP A 123 39.76 16.92 -2.41
CA ASP A 123 40.74 17.99 -2.67
C ASP A 123 40.42 19.26 -1.85
N ALA A 124 39.14 19.65 -1.79
CA ALA A 124 38.68 20.77 -0.97
C ALA A 124 38.81 20.50 0.54
N ALA A 125 38.64 19.26 0.98
CA ALA A 125 38.74 18.87 2.39
C ALA A 125 40.18 18.92 2.95
N VAL A 126 41.19 19.00 2.09
CA VAL A 126 42.61 19.13 2.48
C VAL A 126 43.01 20.62 2.62
N SER A 127 42.21 21.55 2.10
CA SER A 127 42.46 22.98 2.28
C SER A 127 42.11 23.46 3.69
N ASP A 128 42.83 24.47 4.19
CA ASP A 128 42.59 25.04 5.51
C ASP A 128 41.17 25.64 5.59
N SER A 129 40.42 25.25 6.61
CA SER A 129 39.08 25.78 6.86
C SER A 129 39.18 27.19 7.42
N ALA A 130 38.57 28.17 6.74
CA ALA A 130 38.47 29.54 7.22
C ALA A 130 37.58 29.68 8.48
N GLY A 131 36.80 28.65 8.83
CA GLY A 131 35.85 28.65 9.94
C GLY A 131 34.75 29.71 9.79
N LEU A 132 33.91 29.88 10.83
CA LEU A 132 32.84 30.88 10.85
C LEU A 132 33.13 32.06 11.79
N LYS A 133 34.27 32.09 12.49
CA LYS A 133 34.60 33.14 13.48
C LYS A 133 34.54 34.55 12.90
N GLN A 134 35.11 34.77 11.71
CA GLN A 134 35.05 36.07 11.04
C GLN A 134 33.62 36.44 10.63
N ALA A 135 32.88 35.49 10.05
CA ALA A 135 31.50 35.68 9.64
C ALA A 135 30.57 35.98 10.84
N ASN A 136 30.91 35.45 12.02
CA ASN A 136 30.16 35.60 13.26
C ASN A 136 30.58 36.81 14.10
N GLY A 137 31.56 37.61 13.67
CA GLY A 137 32.14 38.69 14.47
C GLY A 137 31.14 39.75 14.98
N GLU A 138 30.03 39.94 14.25
CA GLU A 138 28.95 40.88 14.61
C GLU A 138 27.72 40.20 15.24
N GLY A 139 27.81 38.88 15.49
CA GLY A 139 26.69 38.03 15.91
C GLY A 139 25.98 37.37 14.72
N ASN A 140 25.70 36.07 14.85
CA ASN A 140 25.19 35.21 13.77
C ASN A 140 23.85 35.71 13.20
N VAL A 141 22.91 36.15 14.05
CA VAL A 141 21.59 36.65 13.63
C VAL A 141 21.69 38.00 12.91
N VAL A 142 22.48 38.92 13.46
CA VAL A 142 22.64 40.29 12.92
C VAL A 142 23.38 40.24 11.58
N GLY A 143 24.44 39.44 11.49
CA GLY A 143 25.17 39.20 10.24
C GLY A 143 24.23 38.65 9.16
N LEU A 144 23.45 37.60 9.48
CA LEU A 144 22.51 37.02 8.52
C LEU A 144 21.43 38.02 8.08
N ALA A 145 20.89 38.83 9.00
CA ALA A 145 19.91 39.86 8.67
C ALA A 145 20.46 40.90 7.68
N ARG A 146 21.71 41.36 7.85
CA ARG A 146 22.35 42.29 6.90
C ARG A 146 22.51 41.67 5.51
N LEU A 147 22.89 40.40 5.44
CA LEU A 147 22.99 39.70 4.16
C LEU A 147 21.60 39.53 3.51
N LEU A 148 20.60 39.11 4.29
CA LEU A 148 19.24 38.83 3.80
C LEU A 148 18.53 40.09 3.29
N PHE A 149 18.58 41.18 4.06
CA PHE A 149 17.90 42.45 3.73
C PHE A 149 18.76 43.43 2.93
N GLY A 150 20.06 43.16 2.80
CA GLY A 150 20.96 43.91 1.91
C GLY A 150 21.16 43.17 0.60
N LYS A 151 22.17 42.31 0.55
CA LYS A 151 22.63 41.64 -0.67
C LYS A 151 21.60 40.68 -1.28
N TYR A 152 20.84 39.96 -0.45
CA TYR A 152 19.92 38.91 -0.87
C TYR A 152 18.45 39.31 -0.83
N VAL A 153 18.14 40.62 -0.83
CA VAL A 153 16.76 41.10 -0.77
C VAL A 153 15.88 40.52 -1.88
N PHE A 154 16.42 40.38 -3.09
CA PHE A 154 15.68 39.78 -4.20
C PHE A 154 15.38 38.29 -3.98
N ALA A 155 16.33 37.53 -3.43
CA ALA A 155 16.11 36.13 -3.09
C ALA A 155 15.09 35.97 -1.94
N PHE A 156 15.10 36.90 -0.99
CA PHE A 156 14.11 36.96 0.09
C PHE A 156 12.70 37.22 -0.44
N GLU A 157 12.53 38.21 -1.33
CA GLU A 157 11.25 38.52 -1.97
C GLU A 157 10.75 37.35 -2.85
N ALA A 158 11.65 36.75 -3.65
CA ALA A 158 11.31 35.58 -4.46
C ALA A 158 10.86 34.38 -3.61
N THR A 159 11.51 34.16 -2.46
CA THR A 159 11.11 33.09 -1.51
C THR A 159 9.76 33.41 -0.88
N SER A 160 9.49 34.68 -0.56
CA SER A 160 8.20 35.12 -0.01
C SER A 160 7.06 34.92 -1.02
N ALA A 161 7.28 35.28 -2.28
CA ALA A 161 6.34 34.98 -3.38
C ALA A 161 6.12 33.47 -3.55
N LEU A 162 7.20 32.67 -3.50
CA LEU A 162 7.12 31.21 -3.56
C LEU A 162 6.25 30.64 -2.44
N LEU A 163 6.38 31.13 -1.20
CA LEU A 163 5.59 30.66 -0.07
C LEU A 163 4.10 31.02 -0.22
N ILE A 164 3.78 32.22 -0.72
CA ILE A 164 2.39 32.62 -1.02
C ILE A 164 1.80 31.72 -2.10
N THR A 165 2.54 31.51 -3.20
CA THR A 165 2.11 30.63 -4.29
C THR A 165 1.95 29.18 -3.82
N ALA A 166 2.86 28.66 -3.01
CA ALA A 166 2.77 27.32 -2.45
C ALA A 166 1.56 27.16 -1.53
N ALA A 167 1.28 28.15 -0.68
CA ALA A 167 0.11 28.15 0.20
C ALA A 167 -1.20 28.19 -0.61
N LEU A 168 -1.27 29.03 -1.66
CA LEU A 168 -2.42 29.08 -2.56
C LEU A 168 -2.59 27.75 -3.31
N GLY A 169 -1.50 27.20 -3.84
CA GLY A 169 -1.50 25.91 -4.53
C GLY A 169 -1.96 24.76 -3.63
N ALA A 170 -1.45 24.71 -2.40
CA ALA A 170 -1.87 23.73 -1.41
C ALA A 170 -3.35 23.89 -1.04
N MET A 171 -3.85 25.13 -0.85
CA MET A 171 -5.25 25.39 -0.58
C MET A 171 -6.15 24.91 -1.72
N VAL A 172 -5.84 25.28 -2.97
CA VAL A 172 -6.62 24.89 -4.14
C VAL A 172 -6.61 23.37 -4.34
N LEU A 173 -5.45 22.72 -4.14
CA LEU A 173 -5.32 21.27 -4.34
C LEU A 173 -5.98 20.46 -3.21
N ALA A 174 -5.94 20.96 -1.97
CA ALA A 174 -6.61 20.33 -0.83
C ALA A 174 -8.11 20.59 -0.81
N HIS A 175 -8.58 21.66 -1.48
CA HIS A 175 -10.00 21.98 -1.52
C HIS A 175 -10.74 21.05 -2.48
N ARG A 176 -11.36 20.02 -1.92
CA ARG A 176 -12.22 19.11 -2.68
C ARG A 176 -13.61 19.73 -2.85
N GLU A 177 -13.80 20.46 -3.95
CA GLU A 177 -15.14 20.86 -4.37
C GLU A 177 -15.96 19.62 -4.72
N ARG A 178 -17.13 19.49 -4.11
CA ARG A 178 -18.09 18.46 -4.48
C ARG A 178 -18.91 19.01 -5.65
N THR A 179 -18.57 18.60 -6.87
CA THR A 179 -19.29 18.97 -8.10
C THR A 179 -20.73 18.44 -8.13
N THR A 180 -21.03 17.44 -7.31
CA THR A 180 -22.38 16.92 -7.09
C THR A 180 -22.77 17.05 -5.62
N PRO A 181 -24.01 17.45 -5.31
CA PRO A 181 -24.51 17.42 -3.94
C PRO A 181 -24.41 15.99 -3.38
N LYS A 182 -24.13 15.87 -2.07
CA LYS A 182 -24.12 14.55 -1.42
C LYS A 182 -25.53 13.96 -1.58
N PRO A 183 -25.68 12.74 -2.13
CA PRO A 183 -27.00 12.14 -2.33
C PRO A 183 -27.70 12.03 -0.98
N THR A 184 -28.94 12.50 -0.93
CA THR A 184 -29.77 12.40 0.27
C THR A 184 -30.20 10.96 0.49
N GLN A 185 -30.67 10.62 1.69
CA GLN A 185 -31.26 9.30 1.95
C GLN A 185 -32.43 9.01 1.00
N ARG A 186 -33.18 10.05 0.58
CA ARG A 186 -34.25 9.95 -0.41
C ARG A 186 -33.72 9.57 -1.80
N ASP A 187 -32.62 10.17 -2.23
CA ASP A 187 -32.00 9.87 -3.54
C ASP A 187 -31.42 8.45 -3.56
N LEU A 188 -30.79 8.04 -2.46
CA LEU A 188 -30.31 6.66 -2.30
C LEU A 188 -31.46 5.66 -2.30
N SER A 189 -32.58 5.97 -1.65
CA SER A 189 -33.78 5.14 -1.66
C SER A 189 -34.35 5.01 -3.08
N LYS A 190 -34.56 6.12 -3.80
CA LYS A 190 -35.02 6.10 -5.20
C LYS A 190 -34.13 5.24 -6.08
N LYS A 191 -32.80 5.43 -5.99
CA LYS A 191 -31.84 4.64 -6.77
C LYS A 191 -31.92 3.14 -6.50
N ARG A 192 -32.17 2.72 -5.24
CA ARG A 192 -32.40 1.30 -4.90
C ARG A 192 -33.65 0.75 -5.55
N PHE A 193 -34.74 1.50 -5.59
CA PHE A 193 -35.97 1.06 -6.25
C PHE A 193 -35.87 1.12 -7.78
N GLU A 194 -35.16 2.08 -8.36
CA GLU A 194 -34.88 2.17 -9.79
C GLU A 194 -34.02 0.97 -10.26
N THR A 195 -32.98 0.62 -9.50
CA THR A 195 -32.13 -0.56 -9.81
C THR A 195 -32.90 -1.87 -9.66
N TYR A 196 -33.79 -1.98 -8.67
CA TYR A 196 -34.71 -3.11 -8.56
C TYR A 196 -35.67 -3.20 -9.76
N ALA A 197 -36.32 -2.08 -10.12
CA ALA A 197 -37.27 -2.02 -11.23
C ALA A 197 -36.61 -2.28 -12.59
N ALA A 198 -35.40 -1.77 -12.81
CA ALA A 198 -34.61 -2.03 -14.02
C ALA A 198 -34.29 -3.52 -14.20
N GLY A 199 -34.11 -4.25 -13.10
CA GLY A 199 -33.89 -5.68 -13.18
C GLY A 199 -35.14 -6.54 -13.24
N ALA A 200 -36.28 -6.04 -12.78
CA ALA A 200 -37.57 -6.62 -13.14
C ALA A 200 -37.83 -6.58 -14.66
N ALA A 201 -37.15 -5.68 -15.39
CA ALA A 201 -37.16 -5.58 -16.85
C ALA A 201 -36.07 -6.42 -17.56
N GLY A 202 -35.42 -7.37 -16.86
CA GLY A 202 -34.52 -8.36 -17.47
C GLY A 202 -33.02 -8.14 -17.30
N VAL A 203 -32.57 -7.17 -16.48
CA VAL A 203 -31.14 -6.91 -16.19
C VAL A 203 -30.86 -7.04 -14.69
N SER A 204 -30.40 -8.20 -14.23
CA SER A 204 -29.91 -8.50 -12.85
C SER A 204 -30.31 -7.49 -11.76
N GLY A 205 -31.58 -7.51 -11.36
CA GLY A 205 -32.12 -6.56 -10.37
C GLY A 205 -31.54 -6.82 -9.00
N GLN A 206 -30.95 -5.79 -8.40
CA GLN A 206 -30.51 -5.86 -7.01
C GLN A 206 -31.72 -5.67 -6.09
N HIS A 207 -31.83 -6.51 -5.06
CA HIS A 207 -32.87 -6.39 -4.05
C HIS A 207 -32.74 -5.04 -3.30
N PRO A 208 -33.83 -4.28 -3.07
CA PRO A 208 -33.77 -2.93 -2.53
C PRO A 208 -33.42 -2.88 -1.03
N GLY A 209 -33.62 -3.99 -0.33
CA GLY A 209 -33.27 -4.17 1.08
C GLY A 209 -32.05 -5.08 1.28
N PRO A 210 -31.55 -5.19 2.52
CA PRO A 210 -30.56 -6.21 2.89
C PRO A 210 -31.05 -7.60 2.44
N LEU A 211 -30.13 -8.41 1.93
CA LEU A 211 -30.44 -9.80 1.60
C LEU A 211 -30.73 -10.59 2.90
N PRO A 212 -31.62 -11.58 2.85
CA PRO A 212 -31.85 -12.45 3.99
C PRO A 212 -30.54 -13.16 4.37
N GLY A 213 -30.28 -13.28 5.67
CA GLY A 213 -29.14 -14.05 6.15
C GLY A 213 -29.33 -15.55 5.84
N PRO A 214 -28.24 -16.31 5.66
CA PRO A 214 -28.29 -17.76 5.59
C PRO A 214 -29.12 -18.35 6.74
N GLY A 215 -29.92 -19.37 6.42
CA GLY A 215 -30.76 -20.08 7.39
C GLY A 215 -31.96 -19.29 7.95
N THR A 216 -32.31 -18.13 7.38
CA THR A 216 -33.54 -17.41 7.79
C THR A 216 -34.75 -18.29 7.49
N TYR A 217 -35.59 -18.60 8.50
CA TYR A 217 -36.69 -19.58 8.45
C TYR A 217 -36.29 -21.05 8.24
N ALA A 218 -35.00 -21.36 8.07
CA ALA A 218 -34.52 -22.74 8.08
C ALA A 218 -34.35 -23.25 9.52
N ARG A 219 -34.29 -24.57 9.69
CA ARG A 219 -34.05 -25.19 11.02
C ARG A 219 -32.59 -25.02 11.49
N HIS A 220 -31.69 -24.66 10.59
CA HIS A 220 -30.26 -24.53 10.84
C HIS A 220 -29.74 -23.20 10.28
N ASN A 221 -28.88 -22.54 11.06
CA ASN A 221 -28.35 -21.20 10.78
C ASN A 221 -26.91 -21.22 10.22
N ALA A 222 -26.55 -22.28 9.51
CA ALA A 222 -25.22 -22.41 8.92
C ALA A 222 -25.03 -21.44 7.74
N VAL A 223 -23.79 -21.01 7.49
CA VAL A 223 -23.44 -19.98 6.49
C VAL A 223 -23.68 -20.41 5.04
N ASP A 224 -23.88 -21.70 4.85
CA ASP A 224 -24.07 -22.41 3.62
C ASP A 224 -25.51 -22.92 3.44
N MET A 225 -26.37 -22.71 4.45
CA MET A 225 -27.79 -23.03 4.40
C MET A 225 -28.60 -21.87 3.83
N PRO A 226 -29.41 -22.10 2.77
CA PRO A 226 -30.27 -21.06 2.24
C PRO A 226 -31.39 -20.71 3.22
N ALA A 227 -31.79 -19.45 3.22
CA ALA A 227 -33.05 -19.02 3.81
C ALA A 227 -34.23 -19.68 3.08
N LEU A 228 -35.32 -19.93 3.79
CA LEU A 228 -36.57 -20.42 3.19
C LEU A 228 -37.53 -19.27 2.91
N LEU A 229 -38.18 -19.34 1.75
CA LEU A 229 -39.29 -18.47 1.37
C LEU A 229 -40.57 -18.88 2.11
N PRO A 230 -41.62 -18.04 2.12
CA PRO A 230 -42.89 -18.36 2.80
C PRO A 230 -43.59 -19.62 2.28
N ASP A 231 -43.24 -20.08 1.08
CA ASP A 231 -43.71 -21.32 0.47
C ASP A 231 -42.84 -22.55 0.81
N GLY A 232 -41.77 -22.36 1.59
CA GLY A 232 -40.82 -23.41 1.97
C GLY A 232 -39.70 -23.64 0.96
N THR A 233 -39.63 -22.89 -0.15
CA THR A 233 -38.56 -23.05 -1.16
C THR A 233 -37.29 -22.31 -0.75
N PRO A 234 -36.08 -22.78 -1.15
CA PRO A 234 -34.83 -22.13 -0.79
C PRO A 234 -34.60 -20.83 -1.57
N SER A 235 -34.12 -19.80 -0.87
CA SER A 235 -33.76 -18.51 -1.44
C SER A 235 -32.28 -18.46 -1.81
N GLU A 236 -31.98 -18.49 -3.11
CA GLU A 236 -30.61 -18.39 -3.63
C GLU A 236 -29.91 -17.06 -3.29
N LEU A 237 -30.68 -16.02 -2.99
CA LEU A 237 -30.17 -14.70 -2.62
C LEU A 237 -29.55 -14.65 -1.21
N SER A 238 -29.76 -15.68 -0.40
CA SER A 238 -29.32 -15.72 1.00
C SER A 238 -27.92 -16.28 1.20
N VAL A 239 -27.38 -17.01 0.21
CA VAL A 239 -26.08 -17.71 0.31
C VAL A 239 -25.05 -17.05 -0.60
N ASN A 240 -23.79 -17.01 -0.17
CA ASN A 240 -22.71 -16.51 -1.01
C ASN A 240 -22.52 -17.44 -2.23
N PRO A 241 -22.52 -16.93 -3.48
CA PRO A 241 -22.35 -17.75 -4.68
C PRO A 241 -21.10 -18.64 -4.68
N VAL A 242 -20.01 -18.20 -4.03
CA VAL A 242 -18.77 -18.98 -3.92
C VAL A 242 -18.92 -20.16 -2.97
N ILE A 243 -19.72 -20.02 -1.91
CA ILE A 243 -20.02 -21.11 -0.97
C ILE A 243 -21.02 -22.09 -1.63
N ALA A 244 -22.04 -21.55 -2.29
CA ALA A 244 -23.01 -22.33 -3.05
C ALA A 244 -22.32 -23.20 -4.12
N ALA A 245 -21.36 -22.63 -4.88
CA ALA A 245 -20.63 -23.35 -5.93
C ALA A 245 -19.62 -24.38 -5.43
N ARG A 246 -19.23 -24.35 -4.14
CA ARG A 246 -18.27 -25.30 -3.55
C ARG A 246 -18.91 -26.56 -2.98
N THR A 247 -20.22 -26.56 -2.77
CA THR A 247 -20.88 -27.64 -2.05
C THR A 247 -21.58 -28.58 -3.04
N ASP A 248 -21.11 -29.83 -3.09
CA ASP A 248 -21.76 -30.93 -3.81
C ASP A 248 -23.15 -31.18 -3.20
N THR A 249 -24.19 -31.11 -4.03
CA THR A 249 -25.57 -30.82 -3.60
C THR A 249 -26.30 -32.03 -3.01
N ALA A 250 -25.70 -33.22 -3.08
CA ALA A 250 -26.30 -34.47 -2.65
C ALA A 250 -26.64 -34.54 -1.15
N SER A 251 -25.91 -33.84 -0.27
CA SER A 251 -26.15 -33.91 1.18
C SER A 251 -27.25 -32.95 1.69
N ARG A 252 -27.91 -32.17 0.81
CA ARG A 252 -28.80 -31.06 1.21
C ARG A 252 -30.26 -31.23 0.75
N HIS A 253 -30.69 -32.44 0.42
CA HIS A 253 -32.09 -32.69 0.03
C HIS A 253 -32.92 -33.40 1.10
N ALA A 254 -32.33 -33.86 2.22
CA ALA A 254 -33.05 -34.49 3.31
C ALA A 254 -34.13 -33.55 3.93
N ASP A 255 -33.83 -32.26 4.02
CA ASP A 255 -34.74 -31.24 4.55
C ASP A 255 -35.76 -30.71 3.53
N LEU A 256 -35.51 -30.88 2.23
CA LEU A 256 -36.44 -30.49 1.14
C LEU A 256 -37.63 -31.44 1.02
N TYR A 257 -37.44 -32.73 1.30
CA TYR A 257 -38.50 -33.74 1.24
C TYR A 257 -39.11 -34.08 2.62
N GLY A 258 -38.60 -33.48 3.69
CA GLY A 258 -39.09 -33.72 5.06
C GLY A 258 -38.82 -35.13 5.59
N GLY A 259 -37.90 -35.87 4.97
CA GLY A 259 -37.54 -37.26 5.31
C GLY A 259 -36.18 -37.38 6.00
N THR A 260 -35.86 -38.61 6.40
CA THR A 260 -34.52 -38.97 6.92
C THR A 260 -33.48 -38.98 5.80
N GLU A 261 -32.18 -38.87 6.13
CA GLU A 261 -31.08 -38.90 5.14
C GLU A 261 -31.12 -40.18 4.28
N GLU A 262 -31.52 -41.31 4.87
CA GLU A 262 -31.65 -42.59 4.16
C GLU A 262 -32.77 -42.55 3.11
N GLU A 263 -33.91 -41.92 3.39
CA GLU A 263 -35.04 -41.84 2.45
C GLU A 263 -34.75 -40.93 1.26
N ALA A 264 -34.04 -39.82 1.48
CA ALA A 264 -33.60 -38.93 0.41
C ALA A 264 -32.58 -39.64 -0.50
N LEU A 265 -31.64 -40.38 0.11
CA LEU A 265 -30.65 -41.18 -0.61
C LEU A 265 -31.33 -42.29 -1.43
N GLU A 266 -32.32 -42.99 -0.89
CA GLU A 266 -33.04 -44.05 -1.60
C GLU A 266 -33.80 -43.52 -2.83
N GLN A 267 -34.43 -42.35 -2.72
CA GLN A 267 -35.11 -41.72 -3.86
C GLN A 267 -34.14 -41.28 -4.96
N ASP A 268 -33.00 -40.70 -4.60
CA ASP A 268 -31.98 -40.31 -5.57
C ASP A 268 -31.37 -41.55 -6.25
N VAL A 269 -31.11 -42.61 -5.48
CA VAL A 269 -30.64 -43.90 -6.02
C VAL A 269 -31.67 -44.48 -6.98
N ALA A 270 -32.97 -44.43 -6.66
CA ALA A 270 -34.03 -44.91 -7.53
C ALA A 270 -34.14 -44.09 -8.84
N ALA A 271 -34.00 -42.77 -8.77
CA ALA A 271 -34.01 -41.90 -9.94
C ALA A 271 -32.82 -42.16 -10.87
N VAL A 272 -31.62 -42.33 -10.31
CA VAL A 272 -30.43 -42.69 -11.08
C VAL A 272 -30.59 -44.07 -11.72
N LYS A 273 -31.13 -45.05 -11.00
CA LYS A 273 -31.35 -46.40 -11.53
C LYS A 273 -32.32 -46.41 -12.70
N ALA A 274 -33.41 -45.65 -12.64
CA ALA A 274 -34.35 -45.50 -13.74
C ALA A 274 -33.68 -44.95 -15.01
N VAL A 275 -32.84 -43.92 -14.87
CA VAL A 275 -32.07 -43.34 -15.98
C VAL A 275 -31.03 -44.32 -16.52
N THR A 276 -30.41 -45.10 -15.64
CA THR A 276 -29.38 -46.08 -16.03
C THR A 276 -29.97 -47.28 -16.75
N GLU A 277 -31.13 -47.78 -16.31
CA GLU A 277 -31.88 -48.85 -17.01
C GLU A 277 -32.40 -48.38 -18.38
N GLU A 278 -32.82 -47.12 -18.49
CA GLU A 278 -33.22 -46.51 -19.77
C GLU A 278 -32.01 -46.37 -20.72
N ALA A 279 -30.82 -46.04 -20.19
CA ALA A 279 -29.57 -45.97 -20.94
C ALA A 279 -29.03 -47.36 -21.37
N GLU A 280 -29.13 -48.38 -20.52
CA GLU A 280 -28.76 -49.76 -20.89
C GLU A 280 -29.69 -50.33 -21.97
N GLY A 281 -30.98 -49.97 -21.94
CA GLY A 281 -31.93 -50.28 -23.02
C GLY A 281 -31.53 -49.63 -24.35
N ALA A 282 -31.08 -48.38 -24.32
CA ALA A 282 -30.62 -47.65 -25.51
C ALA A 282 -29.26 -48.16 -26.03
N GLU A 283 -28.32 -48.54 -25.15
CA GLU A 283 -27.04 -49.14 -25.55
C GLU A 283 -27.21 -50.55 -26.11
N ALA A 284 -28.16 -51.35 -25.62
CA ALA A 284 -28.47 -52.66 -26.20
C ALA A 284 -28.96 -52.54 -27.65
N GLU A 285 -29.77 -51.54 -27.96
CA GLU A 285 -30.24 -51.24 -29.32
C GLU A 285 -29.10 -50.71 -30.23
N ALA A 286 -28.17 -49.92 -29.67
CA ALA A 286 -27.02 -49.39 -30.41
C ALA A 286 -25.91 -50.43 -30.70
N ARG A 287 -25.77 -51.47 -29.87
CA ARG A 287 -24.69 -52.48 -29.98
C ARG A 287 -24.94 -53.52 -31.08
N GLU A 288 -26.18 -53.72 -31.53
CA GLU A 288 -26.51 -54.56 -32.69
C GLU A 288 -26.02 -53.94 -34.02
N VAL A 289 -25.88 -52.61 -34.08
CA VAL A 289 -25.65 -51.85 -35.32
C VAL A 289 -24.17 -51.66 -35.69
N LYS A 290 -23.22 -51.83 -34.74
CA LYS A 290 -21.83 -51.32 -34.89
C LYS A 290 -20.70 -52.36 -34.78
N ALA A 291 -20.96 -53.62 -35.12
CA ALA A 291 -19.92 -54.66 -35.25
C ALA A 291 -19.26 -54.62 -36.64
N GLY A 292 -18.34 -53.67 -36.87
CA GLY A 292 -17.65 -53.55 -38.16
C GLY A 292 -16.35 -52.74 -38.13
N THR A 293 -15.23 -53.44 -37.94
CA THR A 293 -13.87 -53.13 -38.44
C THR A 293 -12.94 -52.31 -37.53
N PRO A 294 -11.61 -52.64 -37.45
CA PRO A 294 -10.81 -52.56 -36.23
C PRO A 294 -9.73 -51.44 -36.19
N VAL A 295 -9.18 -51.27 -34.98
CA VAL A 295 -8.24 -50.23 -34.50
C VAL A 295 -6.78 -50.53 -34.90
N LEU A 296 -5.99 -49.50 -35.23
CA LEU A 296 -4.53 -49.53 -35.35
C LEU A 296 -3.83 -48.81 -34.17
N PRO A 297 -2.62 -49.22 -33.75
CA PRO A 297 -2.03 -48.87 -32.46
C PRO A 297 -1.19 -47.58 -32.48
N SER A 298 -1.10 -46.97 -31.30
CA SER A 298 -0.34 -45.77 -30.91
C SER A 298 1.17 -45.99 -30.94
N ASN A 299 1.91 -45.02 -31.48
CA ASN A 299 3.38 -45.01 -31.51
C ASN A 299 3.92 -43.88 -30.61
N GLU A 300 4.47 -44.26 -29.44
CA GLU A 300 5.40 -43.43 -28.67
C GLU A 300 6.82 -43.67 -29.19
N GLY A 301 7.65 -42.63 -29.26
CA GLY A 301 9.09 -42.85 -29.37
C GLY A 301 9.91 -41.76 -30.05
N GLU A 302 10.66 -41.06 -29.20
CA GLU A 302 12.06 -40.64 -29.38
C GLU A 302 12.43 -39.24 -29.91
N ALA A 303 13.03 -38.53 -28.94
CA ALA A 303 14.05 -37.51 -29.03
C ALA A 303 15.18 -37.81 -30.04
N GLY A 304 15.73 -36.73 -30.63
CA GLY A 304 17.03 -36.80 -31.29
C GLY A 304 17.43 -35.57 -32.09
N ARG A 305 18.16 -34.66 -31.41
CA ARG A 305 19.07 -33.60 -31.92
C ARG A 305 18.47 -32.32 -32.51
#